data_AF-A0A0N4V2N2-F1
#
_entry.id   AF-A0A0N4V2N2-F1
#
_cell.length_a   1.000
_cell.length_b   1.000
_cell.length_c   1.000
_cell.angle_alpha   90.00
_cell.angle_beta   90.00
_cell.angle_gamma   90.00
#
_symmetry.space_group_name_H-M   'P 1'
#
loop_
_entity.id
_entity.type
_entity.pdbx_description
1 polymer ?
#
loop_
_entity_poly.entity_id
_entity_poly.type
_entity_poly.pdbx_seq_one_letter_code
_entity_poly.pdbx_strand_id
1 'polypeptide(L)'
;MRPLTGEETQAVFQKLANFIGENVRLLIERDDGRYCFRVHKDRVYYCSEFLMKQAACIAREPLLSFGTCLGKFTKTKKFYLHITALDYMAPYAK
;
A
#
# COMPACT_ATOMS: atom_id res chain seq x y z
N MET A 1 -6.97 -3.81 9.74
CA MET A 1 -5.86 -4.25 8.87
C MET A 1 -6.18 -5.60 8.28
N ARG A 2 -6.42 -5.67 6.97
CA ARG A 2 -6.62 -6.93 6.23
C ARG A 2 -5.70 -6.97 4.99
N PRO A 3 -5.33 -8.16 4.49
CA PRO A 3 -4.71 -8.28 3.18
C PRO A 3 -5.66 -7.78 2.08
N LEU A 4 -5.07 -7.39 0.94
CA LEU A 4 -5.82 -7.05 -0.27
C LEU A 4 -6.39 -8.33 -0.88
N THR A 5 -7.58 -8.26 -1.47
CA THR A 5 -8.10 -9.35 -2.30
C THR A 5 -7.37 -9.37 -3.66
N GLY A 6 -7.55 -10.43 -4.45
CA GLY A 6 -6.95 -10.51 -5.80
C GLY A 6 -7.34 -9.33 -6.69
N GLU A 7 -8.63 -8.96 -6.70
CA GLU A 7 -9.15 -7.82 -7.46
C GLU A 7 -8.57 -6.48 -7.00
N GLU A 8 -8.51 -6.27 -5.68
CA GLU A 8 -7.94 -5.04 -5.09
C GLU A 8 -6.46 -4.92 -5.36
N THR A 9 -5.75 -6.05 -5.28
CA THR A 9 -4.33 -6.14 -5.63
C THR A 9 -4.16 -5.72 -7.08
N GLN A 10 -4.90 -6.31 -8.02
CA GLN A 10 -4.81 -5.94 -9.42
C GLN A 10 -5.09 -4.44 -9.64
N ALA A 11 -6.11 -3.87 -8.99
CA ALA A 11 -6.45 -2.46 -9.13
C ALA A 11 -5.35 -1.52 -8.60
N VAL A 12 -4.74 -1.85 -7.46
CA VAL A 12 -3.62 -1.07 -6.88
C VAL A 12 -2.40 -1.17 -7.76
N PHE A 13 -1.99 -2.39 -8.12
CA PHE A 13 -0.79 -2.62 -8.94
C PHE A 13 -0.93 -2.03 -10.34
N GLN A 14 -2.11 -2.14 -10.97
CA GLN A 14 -2.36 -1.50 -12.27
C GLN A 14 -2.21 0.02 -12.18
N LYS A 15 -2.71 0.64 -11.09
CA LYS A 15 -2.57 2.09 -10.90
C LYS A 15 -1.13 2.51 -10.64
N LEU A 16 -0.36 1.73 -9.88
CA LEU A 16 1.06 1.98 -9.62
C LEU A 16 1.91 1.78 -10.88
N ALA A 17 1.63 0.71 -11.63
CA ALA A 17 2.34 0.38 -12.88
C ALA A 17 2.23 1.49 -13.93
N ASN A 18 1.17 2.29 -13.93
CA ASN A 18 1.05 3.45 -14.81
C ASN A 18 2.14 4.52 -14.57
N PHE A 19 2.80 4.52 -13.41
CA PHE A 19 3.82 5.51 -13.04
C PHE A 19 5.22 4.91 -12.95
N ILE A 20 5.35 3.68 -12.42
CA ILE A 20 6.65 3.04 -12.18
C ILE A 20 6.86 1.77 -13.01
N GLY A 21 5.91 1.40 -13.89
CA GLY A 21 6.01 0.25 -14.78
C GLY A 21 6.21 -1.07 -14.03
N GLU A 22 7.22 -1.84 -14.43
CA GLU A 22 7.57 -3.12 -13.81
C GLU A 22 8.30 -2.98 -12.46
N ASN A 23 8.75 -1.75 -12.12
CA ASN A 23 9.48 -1.47 -10.88
C ASN A 23 8.61 -1.59 -9.62
N VAL A 24 7.30 -1.87 -9.75
CA VAL A 24 6.42 -2.12 -8.59
C VAL A 24 6.97 -3.27 -7.73
N ARG A 25 7.69 -4.23 -8.31
CA ARG A 25 8.35 -5.32 -7.55
C ARG A 25 9.38 -4.81 -6.54
N LEU A 26 10.08 -3.72 -6.88
CA LEU A 26 11.08 -3.08 -6.00
C LEU A 26 10.44 -2.41 -4.77
N LEU A 27 9.11 -2.19 -4.77
CA LEU A 27 8.41 -1.75 -3.57
C LEU A 27 8.20 -2.90 -2.58
N ILE A 28 8.19 -4.16 -3.02
CA ILE A 28 7.96 -5.31 -2.14
C ILE A 28 9.29 -5.88 -1.66
N GLU A 29 10.22 -6.02 -2.61
CA GLU A 29 11.54 -6.59 -2.44
C GLU A 29 12.55 -5.45 -2.38
N ARG A 30 12.84 -5.02 -1.15
CA ARG A 30 13.86 -4.02 -0.87
C ARG A 30 14.96 -4.65 -0.04
N ASP A 31 16.17 -4.12 -0.17
CA ASP A 31 17.34 -4.62 0.55
C ASP A 31 17.22 -4.42 2.07
N ASP A 32 16.40 -3.46 2.52
CA ASP A 32 16.11 -3.18 3.94
C ASP A 32 15.06 -4.12 4.55
N GLY A 33 14.37 -4.93 3.74
CA GLY A 33 13.44 -5.95 4.19
C GLY A 33 12.19 -6.10 3.32
N ARG A 34 11.26 -6.94 3.79
CA ARG A 34 9.99 -7.19 3.10
C ARG A 34 8.95 -6.15 3.47
N TYR A 35 8.35 -5.55 2.45
CA TYR A 35 7.23 -4.62 2.59
C TYR A 35 5.95 -5.23 2.06
N CYS A 36 4.82 -4.81 2.63
CA CYS A 36 3.51 -5.31 2.26
C CYS A 36 2.46 -4.21 2.20
N PHE A 37 1.44 -4.45 1.38
CA PHE A 37 0.24 -3.61 1.31
C PHE A 37 -0.86 -4.20 2.21
N ARG A 38 -1.55 -3.33 2.94
CA ARG A 38 -2.69 -3.69 3.79
C ARG A 38 -3.81 -2.68 3.65
N VAL A 39 -5.04 -3.17 3.70
CA VAL A 39 -6.24 -2.32 3.69
C VAL A 39 -6.72 -2.08 5.12
N HIS A 40 -7.06 -0.82 5.40
CA HIS A 40 -7.70 -0.41 6.64
C HIS A 40 -8.61 0.79 6.41
N LYS A 41 -9.90 0.67 6.78
CA LYS A 41 -10.92 1.71 6.57
C LYS A 41 -10.90 2.25 5.12
N ASP A 42 -10.89 1.33 4.15
CA ASP A 42 -10.82 1.56 2.70
C ASP A 42 -9.55 2.27 2.18
N ARG A 43 -8.55 2.45 3.04
CA ARG A 43 -7.24 3.01 2.67
C ARG A 43 -6.21 1.88 2.54
N VAL A 44 -5.35 2.00 1.53
CA VAL A 44 -4.22 1.11 1.31
C VAL A 44 -2.99 1.74 1.94
N TYR A 45 -2.38 1.00 2.86
CA TYR A 45 -1.15 1.36 3.54
C TYR A 45 0.00 0.49 3.07
N TYR A 46 1.16 1.11 2.94
CA TYR A 46 2.45 0.51 2.63
C TYR A 46 3.32 0.54 3.88
N CYS A 47 3.77 -0.63 4.33
CA CYS A 47 4.54 -0.79 5.56
C CYS A 47 5.44 -2.03 5.53
N SER A 48 6.46 -2.06 6.38
CA SER A 48 7.29 -3.25 6.55
C SER A 48 6.49 -4.38 7.22
N GLU A 49 6.85 -5.64 6.94
CA GLU A 49 6.23 -6.80 7.59
C GLU A 49 6.40 -6.76 9.12
N PHE A 50 7.50 -6.20 9.61
CA PHE A 50 7.74 -6.01 11.03
C PHE A 50 6.71 -5.07 11.67
N LEU A 51 6.51 -3.88 11.09
CA LEU A 51 5.50 -2.93 11.56
C LEU A 51 4.09 -3.52 11.46
N MET A 52 3.83 -4.29 10.40
CA MET A 52 2.55 -4.96 10.20
C MET A 52 2.23 -5.93 11.34
N LYS A 53 3.21 -6.72 11.79
CA LYS A 53 3.06 -7.64 12.93
C LYS A 53 2.77 -6.90 14.24
N GLN A 54 3.44 -5.77 14.48
CA GLN A 54 3.18 -4.96 15.68
C GLN A 54 1.80 -4.30 15.64
N ALA A 55 1.42 -3.74 14.49
CA ALA A 55 0.12 -3.11 14.32
C ALA A 55 -1.05 -4.11 14.37
N ALA A 56 -0.80 -5.40 14.11
CA ALA A 56 -1.78 -6.47 14.28
C ALA A 56 -2.20 -6.69 15.75
N CYS A 57 -1.40 -6.23 16.72
CA CYS A 57 -1.75 -6.27 18.15
C CYS A 57 -2.77 -5.18 18.55
N ILE A 58 -3.03 -4.20 17.68
CA ILE A 58 -3.94 -3.08 17.96
C ILE A 58 -5.31 -3.36 17.31
N ALA A 59 -6.38 -3.12 18.07
CA ALA A 59 -7.75 -3.27 17.57
C ALA A 59 -8.06 -2.31 16.40
N ARG A 60 -9.03 -2.69 15.56
CA ARG A 60 -9.39 -1.96 14.33
C ARG A 60 -9.86 -0.52 14.59
N GLU A 61 -10.56 -0.28 15.69
CA GLU A 61 -11.12 1.03 16.04
C GLU A 61 -10.04 2.07 16.38
N PRO A 62 -9.17 1.83 17.39
CA PRO A 62 -8.14 2.79 17.78
C PRO A 62 -7.03 2.94 16.74
N LEU A 63 -6.85 1.96 15.85
CA LEU A 63 -5.86 2.05 14.79
C LEU A 63 -6.29 3.12 13.76
N LEU A 64 -5.56 4.23 13.72
CA LEU A 64 -5.81 5.33 12.78
C LEU A 64 -5.06 5.13 11.46
N SER A 65 -3.73 4.94 11.56
CA SER A 65 -2.82 4.76 10.43
C SER A 65 -1.62 3.91 10.85
N PHE A 66 -0.97 3.26 9.89
CA PHE A 66 0.26 2.51 10.10
C PHE A 66 1.07 2.55 8.80
N GLY A 67 2.34 2.93 8.90
CA GLY A 67 3.17 3.19 7.71
C GLY A 67 2.60 4.32 6.85
N THR A 68 2.74 4.19 5.54
CA THR A 68 2.38 5.25 4.58
C THR A 68 1.09 4.92 3.87
N CYS A 69 0.11 5.83 3.92
CA CYS A 69 -1.11 5.71 3.13
C CYS A 69 -0.78 5.96 1.65
N LEU A 70 -0.88 4.97 0.78
CA LEU A 70 -0.68 5.19 -0.66
C LEU A 70 -1.94 5.70 -1.35
N GLY A 71 -3.11 5.42 -0.80
CA GLY A 71 -4.35 5.79 -1.43
C GLY A 71 -5.56 5.16 -0.76
N LYS A 72 -6.69 5.27 -1.42
CA LYS A 72 -7.96 4.71 -0.95
C LYS A 72 -8.79 4.14 -2.09
N PHE A 73 -9.66 3.19 -1.76
CA PHE A 73 -10.71 2.76 -2.67
C PHE A 73 -11.87 3.75 -2.63
N THR A 74 -12.37 4.12 -3.81
CA THR A 74 -13.59 4.91 -3.94
C THR A 74 -14.82 4.02 -3.76
N LYS A 75 -16.01 4.63 -3.61
CA LYS A 75 -17.29 3.90 -3.62
C LYS A 75 -17.49 3.06 -4.89
N THR A 76 -16.88 3.47 -6.00
CA THR A 76 -16.88 2.75 -7.28
C THR A 76 -15.79 1.68 -7.40
N LYS A 77 -15.16 1.28 -6.28
CA LYS A 77 -14.05 0.30 -6.20
C LYS A 77 -12.79 0.67 -7.01
N LYS A 78 -12.67 1.91 -7.47
CA LYS A 78 -11.45 2.38 -8.15
C LYS A 78 -10.41 2.77 -7.10
N PHE A 79 -9.15 2.44 -7.35
CA PHE A 79 -8.06 2.88 -6.48
C PHE A 79 -7.65 4.31 -6.82
N TYR A 80 -7.74 5.19 -5.82
CA TYR A 80 -7.33 6.59 -5.89
C TYR A 80 -6.03 6.77 -5.12
N LEU A 81 -4.97 7.14 -5.83
CA LEU A 81 -3.63 7.37 -5.28
C LEU A 81 -3.57 8.72 -4.55
N HIS A 82 -2.92 8.75 -3.39
CA HIS A 82 -2.68 9.97 -2.61
C HIS A 82 -1.24 10.48 -2.82
N ILE A 83 -1.02 11.78 -2.59
CA ILE A 83 0.30 12.43 -2.73
C ILE A 83 1.39 11.81 -1.84
N THR A 84 1.01 11.24 -0.70
CA THR A 84 1.90 10.51 0.21
C THR A 84 2.58 9.29 -0.41
N ALA A 85 2.12 8.81 -1.56
CA ALA A 85 2.80 7.77 -2.33
C ALA A 85 4.01 8.28 -3.13
N LEU A 86 4.13 9.59 -3.32
CA LEU A 86 5.12 10.19 -4.23
C LEU A 86 6.55 9.84 -3.84
N ASP A 87 6.91 9.94 -2.56
CA ASP A 87 8.27 9.69 -2.09
C ASP A 87 8.73 8.25 -2.36
N TYR A 88 7.80 7.30 -2.37
CA TYR A 88 8.09 5.89 -2.63
C TYR A 88 8.12 5.57 -4.13
N MET A 89 7.36 6.32 -4.93
CA MET A 89 7.24 6.06 -6.37
C MET A 89 8.24 6.86 -7.20
N ALA A 90 8.56 8.09 -6.80
CA ALA A 90 9.42 9.00 -7.54
C ALA A 90 10.80 8.41 -7.89
N PRO A 91 11.50 7.65 -7.01
CA PRO A 91 12.78 7.06 -7.36
C PRO A 91 12.72 6.00 -8.47
N TYR A 92 11.53 5.43 -8.70
CA TYR A 92 11.32 4.35 -9.66
C TYR A 92 10.49 4.78 -10.87
N ALA A 93 10.05 6.04 -10.91
CA ALA A 93 9.35 6.62 -12.04
C ALA A 93 10.36 6.79 -13.19
N LYS A 94 9.96 6.32 -14.38
CA LYS A 94 10.71 6.50 -15.63
C LYS A 94 9.96 7.46 -16.54
#